data_AF-A0A2U3PA40-F1
#
_entry.id   AF-A0A2U3PA40-F1
#
_cell.length_a   1.000
_cell.length_b   1.000
_cell.length_c   1.000
_cell.angle_alpha   90.00
_cell.angle_beta   90.00
_cell.angle_gamma   90.00
#
_symmetry.space_group_name_H-M   'P 1'
#
loop_
_entity.id
_entity.type
_entity.pdbx_description
1 polymer ?
#
loop_
_entity_poly.entity_id
_entity_poly.type
_entity_poly.pdbx_seq_one_letter_code
_entity_poly.pdbx_strand_id
1 'polypeptide(L)' 'VSKIWKSVEIFLPSDMSKDEVRTALRDGIIRTANEGGEFVCGFRVGASVAHDNGWHRWTVSYLPGPPGVFPD' A
#
# COMPACT_ATOMS: atom_id res chain seq x y z
N VAL A 1 -20.75 -5.87 5.14
CA VAL A 1 -19.33 -6.16 5.46
C VAL A 1 -18.65 -4.85 5.82
N SER A 2 -18.16 -4.73 7.05
CA SER A 2 -17.39 -3.56 7.49
C SER A 2 -16.15 -3.45 6.62
N LYS A 3 -16.01 -2.32 5.92
CA LYS A 3 -14.85 -1.98 5.11
C LYS A 3 -13.67 -1.74 6.06
N ILE A 4 -12.97 -2.82 6.44
CA ILE A 4 -11.81 -2.75 7.34
C ILE A 4 -10.59 -2.36 6.50
N TRP A 5 -10.03 -1.19 6.81
CA TRP A 5 -8.76 -0.77 6.23
C TRP A 5 -7.65 -1.67 6.77
N LYS A 6 -6.91 -2.30 5.86
CA LYS A 6 -5.74 -3.11 6.18
C LYS A 6 -4.48 -2.25 6.08
N SER A 7 -3.73 -2.17 7.16
CA SER A 7 -2.46 -1.44 7.21
C SER A 7 -1.33 -2.37 6.80
N VAL A 8 -0.44 -1.89 5.94
CA VAL A 8 0.76 -2.56 5.45
C VAL A 8 1.93 -1.61 5.69
N GLU A 9 3.06 -2.18 6.08
CA GLU A 9 4.26 -1.44 6.39
C GLU A 9 5.29 -1.77 5.33
N ILE A 10 5.72 -0.75 4.59
CA ILE A 10 6.64 -0.90 3.48
C ILE A 10 7.90 -0.12 3.83
N PHE A 11 9.04 -0.80 3.76
CA PHE A 11 10.34 -0.19 3.95
C PHE A 11 10.89 0.17 2.58
N LEU A 12 11.15 1.45 2.35
CA LEU A 12 11.71 1.96 1.10
C LEU A 12 13.00 2.73 1.39
N PRO A 13 13.99 2.69 0.50
CA PRO A 13 15.20 3.47 0.66
C PRO A 13 14.89 4.98 0.61
N SER A 14 15.62 5.76 1.41
CA SER A 14 15.49 7.23 1.50
C SER A 14 15.92 7.97 0.24
N ASP A 15 16.73 7.31 -0.59
CA ASP A 15 17.25 7.87 -1.82
C ASP A 15 16.23 7.86 -2.98
N MET A 16 15.08 7.18 -2.80
CA MET A 16 14.04 7.13 -3.84
C MET A 16 13.32 8.47 -3.99
N SER A 17 13.05 8.82 -5.25
CA SER A 17 12.21 9.97 -5.59
C SER A 17 10.76 9.76 -5.14
N LYS A 18 10.03 10.85 -4.91
CA LYS A 18 8.61 10.78 -4.48
C LYS A 18 7.74 9.93 -5.42
N ASP A 19 7.98 9.99 -6.72
CA ASP A 19 7.25 9.21 -7.73
C ASP A 19 7.58 7.71 -7.66
N GLU A 20 8.84 7.37 -7.40
CA GLU A 20 9.28 5.98 -7.20
C GLU A 20 8.71 5.42 -5.90
N VAL A 21 8.76 6.20 -4.82
CA VAL A 21 8.13 5.84 -3.54
C VAL A 21 6.65 5.57 -3.75
N ARG A 22 5.92 6.48 -4.41
CA ARG A 22 4.50 6.31 -4.67
C ARG A 22 4.21 5.05 -5.49
N THR A 23 5.04 4.76 -6.48
CA THR A 23 4.91 3.57 -7.33
C THR A 23 5.17 2.30 -6.54
N ALA A 24 6.25 2.25 -5.76
CA ALA A 24 6.62 1.10 -4.93
C ALA A 24 5.58 0.83 -3.83
N LEU A 25 5.06 1.88 -3.18
CA LEU A 25 3.97 1.74 -2.20
C LEU A 25 2.71 1.17 -2.85
N ARG A 26 2.35 1.66 -4.05
CA ARG A 26 1.19 1.16 -4.79
C ARG A 26 1.38 -0.30 -5.21
N ASP A 27 2.55 -0.67 -5.74
CA ASP A 27 2.84 -2.05 -6.15
C ASP A 27 2.77 -3.00 -4.96
N GLY A 28 3.38 -2.63 -3.83
CA GLY A 28 3.37 -3.45 -2.61
C GLY A 28 1.94 -3.71 -2.11
N ILE A 29 1.11 -2.66 -2.04
CA ILE A 29 -0.30 -2.79 -1.64
C ILE A 29 -1.08 -3.69 -2.61
N ILE A 30 -0.91 -3.48 -3.92
CA ILE A 30 -1.60 -4.27 -4.95
C ILE A 30 -1.17 -5.73 -4.88
N ARG A 31 0.12 -6.00 -4.67
CA ARG A 31 0.65 -7.35 -4.54
C ARG A 31 0.09 -8.04 -3.29
N THR A 32 0.15 -7.40 -2.13
CA THR A 32 -0.40 -7.94 -0.88
C THR A 32 -1.89 -8.24 -0.99
N ALA A 33 -2.67 -7.35 -1.61
CA ALA A 33 -4.09 -7.59 -1.85
C ALA A 33 -4.29 -8.79 -2.80
N ASN A 34 -3.58 -8.84 -3.93
CA ASN A 34 -3.68 -9.95 -4.89
C ASN A 34 -3.29 -11.30 -4.29
N GLU A 35 -2.24 -11.36 -3.46
CA GLU A 35 -1.85 -12.58 -2.75
C GLU A 35 -2.94 -13.07 -1.79
N GLY A 36 -3.73 -12.14 -1.22
CA GLY A 36 -4.91 -12.45 -0.43
C GLY A 36 -6.17 -12.76 -1.24
N GLY A 37 -6.12 -12.71 -2.58
CA GLY A 37 -7.29 -12.79 -3.46
C GLY A 37 -8.23 -11.57 -3.36
N GLU A 38 -7.72 -10.45 -2.85
CA GLU A 38 -8.44 -9.20 -2.63
C GLU A 38 -8.06 -8.16 -3.69
N PHE A 39 -8.98 -7.24 -4.01
CA PHE A 39 -8.70 -6.10 -4.88
C PHE A 39 -8.47 -4.83 -4.07
N VAL A 40 -7.60 -3.93 -4.54
CA VAL A 40 -7.40 -2.63 -3.89
C VAL A 40 -8.46 -1.67 -4.39
N CYS A 41 -9.49 -1.40 -3.58
CA CYS A 41 -10.56 -0.45 -3.92
C CYS A 41 -10.17 1.00 -3.55
N GLY A 42 -9.33 1.15 -2.53
CA GLY A 42 -8.76 2.44 -2.14
C GLY A 42 -7.42 2.24 -1.45
N PHE A 43 -6.53 3.21 -1.58
CA PHE A 43 -5.26 3.23 -0.89
C PHE A 43 -5.09 4.58 -0.19
N ARG A 44 -4.45 4.56 0.96
CA ARG A 44 -4.11 5.73 1.76
C ARG A 44 -2.67 5.61 2.17
N VAL A 45 -1.85 6.57 1.78
CA VAL A 45 -0.49 6.69 2.29
C VAL A 45 -0.57 7.41 3.63
N GLY A 46 -0.12 6.75 4.69
CA GLY A 46 -0.05 7.31 6.03
C GLY A 46 1.24 8.06 6.25
N ALA A 47 1.68 8.11 7.50
CA ALA A 47 2.94 8.74 7.86
C ALA A 47 4.13 7.92 7.35
N SER A 48 5.21 8.62 7.00
CA SER A 48 6.53 8.03 6.85
C SER A 48 7.38 8.36 8.05
N VAL A 49 8.14 7.37 8.52
CA VAL A 49 9.11 7.52 9.61
C VAL A 49 10.48 7.18 9.02
N ALA A 50 11.44 8.09 9.20
CA ALA A 50 12.82 7.79 8.87
C ALA A 50 13.31 6.62 9.74
N HIS A 51 13.86 5.61 9.11
CA HIS A 51 14.47 4.45 9.72
C HIS A 51 15.99 4.53 9.58
N ASP A 52 16.70 3.80 10.43
CA ASP A 52 18.16 3.75 10.38
C ASP A 52 18.67 3.22 9.04
N ASN A 53 19.91 3.57 8.70
CA ASN A 53 20.61 3.07 7.52
C ASN A 53 20.07 3.55 6.15
N GLY A 54 19.39 4.71 6.10
CA GLY A 54 18.89 5.28 4.83
C GLY A 54 17.62 4.61 4.32
N TRP A 55 16.75 4.18 5.23
CA TRP A 55 15.44 3.62 4.92
C TRP A 55 14.34 4.50 5.50
N HIS A 56 13.16 4.49 4.90
CA HIS A 56 11.94 5.04 5.47
C HIS A 56 10.93 3.92 5.61
N ARG A 57 10.34 3.83 6.80
CA ARG A 57 9.16 3.02 7.04
C ARG A 57 7.94 3.83 6.64
N TRP A 58 7.21 3.34 5.66
CA TRP A 58 5.95 3.91 5.21
C TRP A 58 4.81 3.05 5.70
N THR A 59 3.92 3.64 6.48
CA THR A 59 2.67 2.98 6.85
C THR A 59 1.62 3.35 5.80
N VAL A 60 1.16 2.36 5.06
CA VAL A 60 0.09 2.52 4.07
C VAL A 60 -1.10 1.70 4.47
N SER A 61 -2.31 2.19 4.19
CA SER A 61 -3.53 1.44 4.44
C SER A 61 -4.28 1.25 3.14
N TYR A 62 -4.77 0.04 2.90
CA TYR A 62 -5.57 -0.27 1.73
C TYR A 62 -6.93 -0.78 2.15
N LEU A 63 -7.91 -0.51 1.30
CA LEU A 63 -9.25 -1.03 1.46
C LEU A 63 -9.42 -2.21 0.50
N PRO A 64 -9.52 -3.45 1.00
CA PRO A 64 -9.89 -4.58 0.18
C PRO A 64 -11.32 -4.38 -0.36
N GLY A 65 -11.46 -4.47 -1.67
CA GLY A 65 -12.72 -4.52 -2.39
C GLY A 65 -13.14 -5.97 -2.63
N PRO A 66 -14.44 -6.23 -2.82
CA PRO A 66 -14.92 -7.55 -3.20
C PRO A 66 -14.25 -8.00 -4.52
N PRO A 67 -13.94 -9.30 -4.67
CA PRO A 67 -13.51 -9.85 -5.94
C PRO A 67 -14.67 -9.73 -6.93
N GLY A 68 -14.47 -8.93 -7.98
CA GLY A 68 -15.43 -8.82 -9.08
C GLY A 68 -16.74 -8.09 -8.72
N VAL A 69 -16.72 -6.77 -8.87
CA VAL A 69 -17.83 -6.08 -9.53
C VAL A 69 -17.20 -5.08 -10.47
N PHE A 70 -16.82 -5.58 -11.65
CA PHE A 70 -16.72 -4.74 -12.83
C PHE A 70 -18.15 -4.25 -13.11
N PRO A 71 -18.45 -2.95 -13.11
CA PRO A 71 -19.68 -2.49 -13.75
C PRO A 71 -19.51 -2.74 -15.26
N ASP A 72 -20.47 -3.46 -15.84
CA ASP A 72 -20.73 -3.48 -17.29
C ASP A 72 -20.99 -2.06 -17.81
#